data_AF-A0A251PL02-F1
#
_entry.id   AF-A0A251PL02-F1
#
_cell.length_a   1.000
_cell.length_b   1.000
_cell.length_c   1.000
_cell.angle_alpha   90.00
_cell.angle_beta   90.00
_cell.angle_gamma   90.00
#
_symmetry.space_group_name_H-M   'P 1'
#
loop_
_entity.id
_entity.type
_entity.pdbx_description
1 polymer ?
#
loop_
_entity_poly.entity_id
_entity_poly.type
_entity_poly.pdbx_seq_one_letter_code
_entity_poly.pdbx_strand_id
1 'polypeptide(L)'
;MEISVSSMVVAILCVGLNTLGWKVVNWVWLKPKKLESYDGDKWVKHRRIINPAFHIDKMKDMLPAFHAASENMLSKWEMRFSSTETCELDVWPYLCAFSGDVISCCIRYNFEEGERFFKLQKEQGALTRSSELSPHTTVEGFPKPRLGKRYDLLRAATTYQCACRFLPTKMNRSMKQISNEMAICLREIINKREKAMRAGEATEDDLLGILLKSNFSEIQEHGDDKDVGMSIEEGIEECKVFYLAGEDTTKDLINWTLVLLGKHQDWQRRAREEVVQIFKNNKPDYAGLNRLKIVDMILYEVLRLYPPAIFTTREITKETKLGDISLPPGVQLAVPILFVHHDKEIWGDDVHKFKPERFSEGVSKASKN
;
A
#
# COMPACT_ATOMS: atom_id res chain seq x y z
N MET A 1 23.28 27.19 36.06
CA MET A 1 23.43 25.86 35.43
C MET A 1 24.23 26.09 34.16
N GLU A 2 25.55 25.99 34.24
CA GLU A 2 26.42 26.27 33.09
C GLU A 2 26.40 25.05 32.16
N ILE A 3 25.96 25.26 30.92
CA ILE A 3 26.02 24.25 29.88
C ILE A 3 27.50 24.06 29.55
N SER A 4 28.02 22.87 29.83
CA SER A 4 29.42 22.51 29.55
C SER A 4 29.74 22.74 28.08
N VAL A 5 30.92 23.27 27.79
CA VAL A 5 31.48 23.40 26.42
C VAL A 5 31.42 22.05 25.69
N SER A 6 31.54 20.94 26.42
CA SER A 6 31.36 19.59 25.88
C SER A 6 29.94 19.34 25.35
N SER A 7 28.91 19.87 26.01
CA SER A 7 27.51 19.74 25.59
C SER A 7 27.22 20.55 24.34
N MET A 8 27.82 21.73 24.18
CA MET A 8 27.70 22.54 22.96
C MET A 8 28.46 21.91 21.79
N VAL A 9 29.67 21.40 22.01
CA VAL A 9 30.45 20.71 20.97
C VAL A 9 29.74 19.42 20.53
N VAL A 10 29.18 18.65 21.46
CA VAL A 10 28.36 17.47 21.13
C VAL A 10 27.09 17.86 20.37
N ALA A 11 26.41 18.94 20.74
CA ALA A 11 25.24 19.42 20.01
C ALA A 11 25.60 19.87 18.58
N ILE A 12 26.69 20.61 18.39
CA ILE A 12 27.16 21.08 17.08
C ILE A 12 27.61 19.91 16.20
N LEU A 13 28.31 18.92 16.78
CA LEU A 13 28.70 17.71 16.07
C LEU A 13 27.49 16.81 15.76
N CYS A 14 26.52 16.69 16.67
CA CYS A 14 25.27 15.97 16.43
C CYS A 14 24.46 16.64 15.32
N VAL A 15 24.34 17.98 15.30
CA VAL A 15 23.63 18.70 14.24
C VAL A 15 24.39 18.64 12.93
N GLY A 16 25.72 18.82 12.93
CA GLY A 16 26.58 18.75 11.74
C GLY A 16 26.63 17.36 11.11
N LEU A 17 26.66 16.30 11.92
CA LEU A 17 26.69 14.92 11.45
C LEU A 17 25.31 14.40 11.07
N ASN A 18 24.22 14.86 11.71
CA ASN A 18 22.87 14.57 11.23
C ASN A 18 22.58 15.32 9.93
N THR A 19 23.03 16.57 9.76
CA THR A 19 22.79 17.33 8.53
C THR A 19 23.65 16.86 7.35
N LEU A 20 24.94 16.54 7.53
CA LEU A 20 25.75 15.96 6.46
C LEU A 20 25.46 14.47 6.22
N GLY A 21 25.25 13.69 7.28
CA GLY A 21 24.89 12.28 7.20
C GLY A 21 23.54 12.08 6.51
N TRP A 22 22.53 12.89 6.86
CA TRP A 22 21.24 12.89 6.18
C TRP A 22 21.34 13.41 4.75
N LYS A 23 22.17 14.41 4.44
CA LYS A 23 22.38 14.84 3.05
C LYS A 23 23.01 13.76 2.17
N VAL A 24 23.95 12.97 2.69
CA VAL A 24 24.53 11.83 1.95
C VAL A 24 23.54 10.65 1.87
N VAL A 25 22.74 10.41 2.92
CA VAL A 25 21.66 9.41 2.93
C VAL A 25 20.48 9.82 2.03
N ASN A 26 20.15 11.09 1.89
CA ASN A 26 19.08 11.52 0.98
C ASN A 26 19.57 11.56 -0.47
N TRP A 27 20.83 11.98 -0.69
CA TRP A 27 21.44 12.09 -2.02
C TRP A 27 21.82 10.74 -2.65
N VAL A 28 22.17 9.73 -1.86
CA VAL A 28 22.60 8.39 -2.35
C VAL A 28 21.50 7.31 -2.23
N TRP A 29 20.52 7.47 -1.33
CA TRP A 29 19.73 6.34 -0.81
C TRP A 29 18.22 6.39 -1.10
N LEU A 30 17.63 7.56 -1.41
CA LEU A 30 16.19 7.72 -1.68
C LEU A 30 15.86 8.03 -3.15
N LYS A 31 16.49 7.35 -4.11
CA LYS A 31 15.88 7.15 -5.44
C LYS A 31 15.41 5.71 -5.65
N PRO A 32 14.32 5.27 -5.00
CA PRO A 32 13.27 4.69 -5.80
C PRO A 32 12.71 5.81 -6.70
N LYS A 33 12.61 5.62 -8.02
CA LYS A 33 11.80 6.53 -8.84
C LYS A 33 10.31 6.30 -8.55
N LYS A 34 9.89 6.34 -7.28
CA LYS A 34 8.54 6.01 -6.83
C LYS A 34 7.78 7.25 -6.41
N LEU A 35 6.49 7.23 -6.70
CA LEU A 35 5.41 8.10 -6.21
C LEU A 35 5.50 8.42 -4.70
N GLU A 36 5.95 7.46 -3.89
CA GLU A 36 6.04 7.56 -2.42
C GLU A 36 7.09 8.56 -1.93
N SER A 37 8.03 8.94 -2.79
CA SER A 37 9.10 9.92 -2.50
C SER A 37 9.11 11.10 -3.47
N TYR A 38 8.06 11.27 -4.28
CA TYR A 38 7.88 12.53 -4.99
C TYR A 38 7.38 13.56 -3.97
N ASP A 39 8.10 14.67 -3.90
CA ASP A 39 7.75 15.81 -3.05
C ASP A 39 7.34 17.00 -3.93
N GLY A 40 6.53 17.88 -3.36
CA GLY A 40 6.14 19.14 -3.96
C GLY A 40 5.45 18.97 -5.32
N ASP A 41 5.84 19.79 -6.29
CA ASP A 41 5.15 19.95 -7.58
C ASP A 41 5.10 18.66 -8.40
N LYS A 42 6.11 17.79 -8.27
CA LYS A 42 6.13 16.51 -8.98
C LYS A 42 5.04 15.57 -8.48
N TRP A 43 4.85 15.48 -7.16
CA TRP A 43 3.77 14.67 -6.59
C TRP A 43 2.40 15.21 -6.99
N VAL A 44 2.24 16.55 -6.95
CA VAL A 44 1.00 17.23 -7.34
C VAL A 44 0.69 16.94 -8.82
N LYS A 45 1.69 17.01 -9.70
CA LYS A 45 1.57 16.65 -11.12
C LYS A 45 1.09 15.22 -11.31
N HIS A 46 1.78 14.25 -10.70
CA HIS A 46 1.43 12.84 -10.84
C HIS A 46 0.01 12.56 -10.33
N ARG A 47 -0.33 13.07 -9.13
CA ARG A 47 -1.67 12.90 -8.56
C ARG A 47 -2.77 13.51 -9.42
N ARG A 48 -2.54 14.69 -10.01
CA ARG A 48 -3.48 15.31 -10.93
C ARG A 48 -3.77 14.42 -12.15
N ILE A 49 -2.74 13.80 -12.75
CA ILE A 49 -2.90 12.93 -13.92
C ILE A 49 -3.56 11.59 -13.55
N ILE A 50 -3.35 11.11 -12.33
CA ILE A 50 -3.81 9.79 -11.87
C ILE A 50 -5.24 9.82 -11.31
N ASN A 51 -5.59 10.86 -10.56
CA ASN A 51 -6.86 10.94 -9.83
C ASN A 51 -8.11 10.68 -10.68
N PRO A 52 -8.20 11.08 -11.97
CA PRO A 52 -9.36 10.77 -12.82
C PRO A 52 -9.69 9.27 -12.91
N ALA A 53 -8.68 8.40 -12.79
CA ALA A 53 -8.87 6.96 -12.86
C ALA A 53 -9.55 6.38 -11.59
N PHE A 54 -9.58 7.15 -10.50
CA PHE A 54 -10.21 6.80 -9.22
C PHE A 54 -11.53 7.54 -8.99
N HIS A 55 -12.05 8.26 -9.99
CA HIS A 55 -13.39 8.83 -9.91
C HIS A 55 -14.43 7.72 -9.87
N ILE A 56 -15.52 7.95 -9.11
CA ILE A 56 -16.59 6.97 -8.89
C ILE A 56 -17.11 6.36 -10.18
N ASP A 57 -17.31 7.17 -11.22
CA ASP A 57 -17.85 6.67 -12.49
C ASP A 57 -16.89 5.72 -13.21
N LYS A 58 -15.58 5.93 -13.04
CA LYS A 58 -14.55 5.01 -13.57
C LYS A 58 -14.36 3.77 -12.71
N MET A 59 -14.52 3.89 -11.40
CA MET A 59 -14.49 2.73 -10.51
C MET A 59 -15.66 1.76 -10.76
N LYS A 60 -16.83 2.27 -11.18
CA LYS A 60 -17.97 1.42 -11.59
C LYS A 60 -17.61 0.51 -12.76
N ASP A 61 -16.84 1.01 -13.72
CA ASP A 61 -16.41 0.27 -14.91
C ASP A 61 -15.48 -0.91 -14.55
N MET A 62 -14.83 -0.88 -13.38
CA MET A 62 -13.97 -1.95 -12.87
C MET A 62 -14.74 -3.07 -12.14
N LEU A 63 -16.02 -2.87 -11.80
CA LEU A 63 -16.81 -3.84 -11.04
C LEU A 63 -16.92 -5.23 -11.71
N PRO A 64 -17.06 -5.37 -13.04
CA PRO A 64 -17.04 -6.68 -13.69
C PRO A 64 -15.75 -7.48 -13.43
N ALA A 65 -14.60 -6.79 -13.33
CA ALA A 65 -13.33 -7.43 -13.00
C ALA A 65 -13.33 -7.99 -11.57
N PHE A 66 -13.88 -7.24 -10.61
CA PHE A 66 -14.01 -7.70 -9.22
C PHE A 66 -14.90 -8.94 -9.13
N HIS A 67 -16.00 -8.98 -9.88
CA HIS A 67 -16.87 -10.16 -9.96
C HIS A 67 -16.13 -11.36 -10.52
N ALA A 68 -15.45 -11.22 -11.65
CA ALA A 68 -14.71 -12.31 -12.29
C ALA A 68 -13.62 -12.89 -11.37
N ALA A 69 -12.85 -12.03 -10.70
CA ALA A 69 -11.82 -12.45 -9.74
C ALA A 69 -12.44 -13.19 -8.54
N SER A 70 -13.58 -12.69 -8.04
CA SER A 70 -14.30 -13.29 -6.91
C SER A 70 -14.87 -14.67 -7.28
N GLU A 71 -15.52 -14.81 -8.43
CA GLU A 71 -16.09 -16.07 -8.92
C GLU A 71 -15.00 -17.13 -9.16
N ASN A 72 -13.84 -16.72 -9.73
CA ASN A 72 -12.69 -17.61 -9.90
C ASN A 72 -12.17 -18.13 -8.54
N MET A 73 -12.05 -17.26 -7.54
CA MET A 73 -11.65 -17.69 -6.20
C MET A 73 -12.68 -18.65 -5.57
N LEU A 74 -13.97 -18.28 -5.61
CA LEU A 74 -15.05 -19.05 -4.97
C LEU A 74 -15.26 -20.41 -5.63
N SER A 75 -15.19 -20.51 -6.96
CA SER A 75 -15.28 -21.80 -7.65
C SER A 75 -14.16 -22.77 -7.24
N LYS A 76 -12.94 -22.28 -7.01
CA LYS A 76 -11.84 -23.10 -6.46
C LYS A 76 -12.10 -23.55 -5.02
N TRP A 77 -12.82 -22.76 -4.23
CA TRP A 77 -13.23 -23.15 -2.88
C TRP A 77 -14.34 -24.22 -2.95
N GLU A 78 -15.36 -24.03 -3.78
CA GLU A 78 -16.46 -24.99 -4.02
C GLU A 78 -15.96 -26.37 -4.45
N MET A 79 -14.95 -26.43 -5.32
CA MET A 79 -14.29 -27.68 -5.72
C MET A 79 -13.64 -28.42 -4.54
N ARG A 80 -13.26 -27.73 -3.46
CA ARG A 80 -12.73 -28.36 -2.24
C ARG A 80 -13.83 -28.90 -1.33
N PHE A 81 -15.04 -28.34 -1.40
CA PHE A 81 -16.17 -28.70 -0.53
C PHE A 81 -16.95 -29.94 -1.01
N SER A 82 -16.61 -30.55 -2.16
CA SER A 82 -17.45 -31.54 -2.85
C SER A 82 -17.62 -32.92 -2.19
N SER A 83 -17.27 -33.12 -0.90
CA SER A 83 -17.45 -34.42 -0.22
C SER A 83 -17.75 -34.39 1.29
N THR A 84 -17.77 -33.23 1.96
CA THR A 84 -18.00 -33.15 3.42
C THR A 84 -18.82 -31.90 3.78
N GLU A 85 -19.63 -31.97 4.85
CA GLU A 85 -20.42 -30.83 5.34
C GLU A 85 -19.55 -29.66 5.84
N THR A 86 -18.29 -29.93 6.21
CA THR A 86 -17.32 -28.94 6.69
C THR A 86 -15.91 -29.26 6.18
N CYS A 87 -15.17 -28.26 5.71
CA CYS A 87 -13.77 -28.39 5.26
C CYS A 87 -12.91 -27.28 5.88
N GLU A 88 -11.72 -27.64 6.35
CA GLU A 88 -10.71 -26.66 6.74
C GLU A 88 -10.01 -26.11 5.50
N LEU A 89 -9.97 -24.78 5.37
CA LEU A 89 -9.43 -24.08 4.21
C LEU A 89 -8.45 -23.00 4.65
N ASP A 90 -7.19 -23.15 4.25
CA ASP A 90 -6.24 -22.05 4.27
C ASP A 90 -6.58 -21.07 3.13
N VAL A 91 -7.16 -19.92 3.49
CA VAL A 91 -7.58 -18.89 2.54
C VAL A 91 -6.42 -18.04 2.03
N TRP A 92 -5.26 -18.05 2.69
CA TRP A 92 -4.17 -17.11 2.40
C TRP A 92 -3.63 -17.20 0.95
N PRO A 93 -3.38 -18.39 0.38
CA PRO A 93 -2.94 -18.51 -1.02
C PRO A 93 -3.98 -17.99 -2.00
N TYR A 94 -5.27 -18.13 -1.67
CA TYR A 94 -6.39 -17.67 -2.50
C TYR A 94 -6.54 -16.15 -2.45
N LEU A 95 -6.38 -15.53 -1.28
CA LEU A 95 -6.42 -14.07 -1.12
C LEU A 95 -5.24 -13.38 -1.82
N CYS A 96 -4.06 -13.99 -1.78
CA CYS A 96 -2.91 -13.52 -2.57
C CYS A 96 -3.21 -13.54 -4.08
N ALA A 97 -3.85 -14.60 -4.57
CA ALA A 97 -4.24 -14.68 -5.99
C ALA A 97 -5.37 -13.68 -6.32
N PHE A 98 -6.40 -13.61 -5.49
CA PHE A 98 -7.57 -12.75 -5.69
C PHE A 98 -7.21 -11.27 -5.80
N SER A 99 -6.45 -10.74 -4.85
CA SER A 99 -6.03 -9.33 -4.85
C SER A 99 -5.14 -8.99 -6.05
N GLY A 100 -4.26 -9.92 -6.45
CA GLY A 100 -3.46 -9.81 -7.67
C GLY A 100 -4.30 -9.83 -8.95
N ASP A 101 -5.27 -10.74 -9.04
CA ASP A 101 -6.21 -10.84 -10.17
C ASP A 101 -7.07 -9.57 -10.31
N VAL A 102 -7.54 -9.01 -9.18
CA VAL A 102 -8.31 -7.76 -9.16
C VAL A 102 -7.51 -6.59 -9.73
N ILE A 103 -6.31 -6.33 -9.21
CA ILE A 103 -5.50 -5.18 -9.67
C ILE A 103 -4.98 -5.40 -11.09
N SER A 104 -4.70 -6.65 -11.46
CA SER A 104 -4.37 -7.08 -12.83
C SER A 104 -5.46 -6.70 -13.81
N CYS A 105 -6.71 -7.09 -13.53
CA CYS A 105 -7.84 -6.79 -14.39
C CYS A 105 -8.16 -5.28 -14.45
N CYS A 106 -7.87 -4.53 -13.37
CA CYS A 106 -8.01 -3.08 -13.37
C CYS A 106 -6.99 -2.37 -14.27
N ILE A 107 -5.78 -2.90 -14.40
CA ILE A 107 -4.73 -2.38 -15.30
C ILE A 107 -4.85 -3.00 -16.72
N ARG A 108 -5.65 -4.06 -16.82
CA ARG A 108 -6.03 -4.85 -18.01
C ARG A 108 -4.84 -5.18 -18.91
N TYR A 109 -4.01 -6.10 -18.41
CA TYR A 109 -3.27 -6.98 -19.29
C TYR A 109 -4.27 -7.92 -19.98
N ASN A 110 -4.18 -8.12 -21.30
CA ASN A 110 -4.75 -9.33 -21.88
C ASN A 110 -4.08 -10.51 -21.14
N PHE A 111 -4.85 -11.52 -20.69
CA PHE A 111 -4.39 -12.51 -19.70
C PHE A 111 -3.08 -13.20 -20.15
N GLU A 112 -2.90 -13.40 -21.46
CA GLU A 112 -1.70 -13.95 -22.09
C GLU A 112 -0.49 -13.00 -22.10
N GLU A 113 -0.69 -11.67 -22.20
CA GLU A 113 0.40 -10.68 -22.26
C GLU A 113 0.95 -10.33 -20.86
N GLY A 114 0.20 -10.60 -19.79
CA GLY A 114 0.55 -10.23 -18.42
C GLY A 114 1.06 -11.34 -17.52
N GLU A 115 0.90 -12.60 -17.92
CA GLU A 115 1.27 -13.76 -17.12
C GLU A 115 2.71 -13.69 -16.60
N ARG A 116 3.63 -13.23 -17.45
CA ARG A 116 5.04 -13.04 -17.06
C ARG A 116 5.21 -11.96 -16.00
N PHE A 117 4.53 -10.82 -16.13
CA PHE A 117 4.57 -9.76 -15.13
C PHE A 117 4.03 -10.26 -13.78
N PHE A 118 2.93 -11.00 -13.76
CA PHE A 118 2.34 -11.55 -12.52
C PHE A 118 3.25 -12.55 -11.84
N LYS A 119 3.89 -13.44 -12.62
CA LYS A 119 4.86 -14.39 -12.07
C LYS A 119 6.02 -13.64 -11.38
N LEU A 120 6.60 -12.66 -12.07
CA LEU A 120 7.70 -11.84 -11.55
C LEU A 120 7.29 -11.08 -10.29
N GLN A 121 6.09 -10.54 -10.26
CA GLN A 121 5.53 -9.82 -9.12
C GLN A 121 5.29 -10.74 -7.92
N LYS A 122 4.78 -11.97 -8.13
CA LYS A 122 4.64 -12.97 -7.08
C LYS A 122 6.01 -13.37 -6.50
N GLU A 123 7.02 -13.53 -7.36
CA GLU A 123 8.40 -13.76 -6.94
C GLU A 123 8.96 -12.57 -6.15
N GLN A 124 8.68 -11.33 -6.58
CA GLN A 124 9.07 -10.11 -5.87
C GLN A 124 8.44 -10.03 -4.47
N GLY A 125 7.13 -10.29 -4.36
CA GLY A 125 6.41 -10.31 -3.09
C GLY A 125 6.93 -11.41 -2.15
N ALA A 126 7.25 -12.60 -2.68
CA ALA A 126 7.86 -13.67 -1.90
C ALA A 126 9.24 -13.30 -1.36
N LEU A 127 10.09 -12.66 -2.17
CA LEU A 127 11.41 -12.17 -1.74
C LEU A 127 11.28 -11.05 -0.69
N THR A 128 10.35 -10.12 -0.89
CA THR A 128 10.09 -9.02 0.05
C THR A 128 9.63 -9.57 1.40
N ARG A 129 8.65 -10.48 1.42
CA ARG A 129 8.24 -11.20 2.64
C ARG A 129 9.38 -11.97 3.28
N SER A 130 10.22 -12.65 2.49
CA SER A 130 11.37 -13.39 3.05
C SER A 130 12.43 -12.47 3.67
N SER A 131 12.50 -11.21 3.22
CA SER A 131 13.37 -10.19 3.79
C SER A 131 12.80 -9.59 5.08
N GLU A 132 11.47 -9.50 5.19
CA GLU A 132 10.74 -9.06 6.39
C GLU A 132 10.71 -10.16 7.47
N LEU A 133 10.50 -11.42 7.06
CA LEU A 133 10.47 -12.63 7.90
C LEU A 133 11.86 -13.24 8.14
N SER A 134 12.93 -12.66 7.60
CA SER A 134 14.28 -13.15 7.87
C SER A 134 14.55 -12.97 9.38
N PRO A 135 14.96 -14.01 10.14
CA PRO A 135 15.17 -13.96 11.59
C PRO A 135 16.29 -13.00 12.04
N HIS A 136 16.76 -12.10 11.18
CA HIS A 136 17.67 -11.01 11.53
C HIS A 136 16.92 -9.73 11.94
N THR A 137 15.59 -9.65 11.78
CA THR A 137 14.75 -8.59 12.38
C THR A 137 14.27 -8.93 13.79
N THR A 138 14.25 -10.21 14.17
CA THR A 138 14.16 -10.62 15.57
C THR A 138 15.57 -10.76 16.13
N VAL A 139 15.90 -9.88 17.08
CA VAL A 139 17.16 -9.81 17.81
C VAL A 139 17.32 -11.04 18.73
N GLU A 140 17.35 -12.26 18.20
CA GLU A 140 17.51 -13.50 19.00
C GLU A 140 18.99 -13.92 19.14
N GLY A 141 19.90 -13.33 18.38
CA GLY A 141 21.34 -13.57 18.49
C GLY A 141 22.12 -12.54 19.32
N PHE A 142 21.51 -11.43 19.76
CA PHE A 142 22.19 -10.43 20.58
C PHE A 142 21.83 -10.61 22.06
N PRO A 143 22.82 -10.73 22.97
CA PRO A 143 22.54 -10.80 24.40
C PRO A 143 21.76 -9.56 24.84
N LYS A 144 20.61 -9.75 25.53
CA LYS A 144 19.78 -8.67 26.07
C LYS A 144 20.66 -7.69 26.88
N PRO A 145 20.87 -6.44 26.44
CA PRO A 145 21.72 -5.52 27.17
C PRO A 145 20.94 -4.82 28.28
N ARG A 146 21.64 -4.55 29.40
CA ARG A 146 21.19 -3.63 30.44
C ARG A 146 20.92 -2.24 29.82
N LEU A 147 19.90 -1.55 30.35
CA LEU A 147 19.15 -0.39 29.84
C LEU A 147 19.92 0.76 29.10
N GLY A 148 21.25 0.83 29.12
CA GLY A 148 22.02 1.98 28.62
C GLY A 148 22.52 1.94 27.17
N LYS A 149 22.38 0.84 26.42
CA LYS A 149 22.98 0.67 25.07
C LYS A 149 21.96 0.48 23.93
N ARG A 150 20.76 1.07 24.04
CA ARG A 150 19.69 0.89 23.04
C ARG A 150 19.90 1.69 21.73
N TYR A 151 20.60 2.82 21.78
CA TYR A 151 20.70 3.75 20.65
C TYR A 151 21.75 3.36 19.59
N ASP A 152 22.91 2.84 20.01
CA ASP A 152 23.98 2.42 19.09
C ASP A 152 23.58 1.20 18.25
N LEU A 153 22.76 0.31 18.81
CA LEU A 153 22.23 -0.87 18.13
C LEU A 153 21.15 -0.52 17.09
N LEU A 154 20.27 0.45 17.36
CA LEU A 154 19.27 0.90 16.38
C LEU A 154 19.95 1.56 15.17
N ARG A 155 21.01 2.34 15.42
CA ARG A 155 21.85 2.96 14.39
C ARG A 155 22.65 1.93 13.60
N ALA A 156 23.21 0.92 14.27
CA ALA A 156 23.92 -0.17 13.60
C ALA A 156 22.95 -1.02 12.76
N ALA A 157 21.75 -1.33 13.27
CA ALA A 157 20.72 -2.09 12.56
C ALA A 157 20.22 -1.36 11.31
N THR A 158 19.94 -0.05 11.41
CA THR A 158 19.57 0.77 10.24
C THR A 158 20.72 0.93 9.25
N THR A 159 21.95 1.18 9.70
CA THR A 159 23.13 1.30 8.82
C THR A 159 23.47 -0.02 8.12
N TYR A 160 23.33 -1.15 8.82
CA TYR A 160 23.56 -2.51 8.30
C TYR A 160 22.49 -2.93 7.30
N GLN A 161 21.21 -2.73 7.63
CA GLN A 161 20.09 -3.00 6.73
C GLN A 161 20.16 -2.14 5.46
N CYS A 162 20.65 -0.91 5.59
CA CYS A 162 20.98 -0.07 4.47
C CYS A 162 22.12 -0.69 3.62
N ALA A 163 23.33 -0.83 4.17
CA ALA A 163 24.48 -1.35 3.42
C ALA A 163 24.20 -2.68 2.71
N CYS A 164 23.43 -3.57 3.35
CA CYS A 164 23.02 -4.86 2.80
C CYS A 164 22.20 -4.77 1.51
N ARG A 165 21.51 -3.66 1.20
CA ARG A 165 20.73 -3.48 -0.05
C ARG A 165 21.62 -3.35 -1.30
N PHE A 166 22.85 -2.88 -1.14
CA PHE A 166 23.80 -2.73 -2.25
C PHE A 166 24.79 -3.89 -2.35
N LEU A 167 24.83 -4.75 -1.34
CA LEU A 167 25.63 -5.97 -1.41
C LEU A 167 25.07 -6.86 -2.52
N PRO A 168 25.93 -7.50 -3.32
CA PRO A 168 25.52 -8.34 -4.43
C PRO A 168 25.06 -9.72 -3.94
N THR A 169 24.19 -9.76 -2.93
CA THR A 169 23.57 -10.98 -2.40
C THR A 169 22.67 -11.61 -3.47
N LYS A 170 22.43 -12.92 -3.36
CA LYS A 170 21.51 -13.63 -4.25
C LYS A 170 20.15 -12.94 -4.29
N MET A 171 19.61 -12.57 -3.12
CA MET A 171 18.32 -11.87 -2.98
C MET A 171 18.32 -10.52 -3.72
N ASN A 172 19.33 -9.66 -3.53
CA ASN A 172 19.36 -8.35 -4.18
C ASN A 172 19.55 -8.45 -5.69
N ARG A 173 20.36 -9.41 -6.17
CA ARG A 173 20.51 -9.69 -7.60
C ARG A 173 19.19 -10.15 -8.21
N SER A 174 18.48 -11.07 -7.55
CA SER A 174 17.16 -11.54 -7.98
C SER A 174 16.13 -10.41 -7.98
N MET A 175 16.06 -9.59 -6.91
CA MET A 175 15.16 -8.42 -6.86
C MET A 175 15.44 -7.42 -7.98
N LYS A 176 16.71 -7.16 -8.30
CA LYS A 176 17.10 -6.28 -9.41
C LYS A 176 16.71 -6.86 -10.76
N GLN A 177 16.93 -8.16 -10.98
CA GLN A 177 16.55 -8.83 -12.22
C GLN A 177 15.03 -8.80 -12.41
N ILE A 178 14.27 -9.19 -11.39
CA ILE A 178 12.80 -9.17 -11.39
C ILE A 178 12.27 -7.76 -11.71
N SER A 179 12.79 -6.74 -11.03
CA SER A 179 12.39 -5.34 -11.29
C SER A 179 12.69 -4.88 -12.72
N ASN A 180 13.79 -5.35 -13.32
CA ASN A 180 14.13 -5.03 -14.70
C ASN A 180 13.20 -5.73 -15.69
N GLU A 181 12.93 -7.02 -15.49
CA GLU A 181 12.01 -7.78 -16.34
C GLU A 181 10.59 -7.24 -16.27
N MET A 182 10.11 -6.88 -15.07
CA MET A 182 8.82 -6.21 -14.89
C MET A 182 8.74 -4.88 -15.63
N ALA A 183 9.82 -4.07 -15.59
CA ALA A 183 9.87 -2.80 -16.31
C ALA A 183 9.83 -3.00 -17.83
N ILE A 184 10.43 -4.08 -18.35
CA ILE A 184 10.37 -4.44 -19.78
C ILE A 184 8.91 -4.76 -20.16
N CYS A 185 8.24 -5.65 -19.41
CA CYS A 185 6.85 -6.02 -19.68
C CYS A 185 5.91 -4.80 -19.66
N LEU A 186 6.00 -3.94 -18.64
CA LEU A 186 5.17 -2.72 -18.55
C LEU A 186 5.46 -1.76 -19.70
N ARG A 187 6.73 -1.59 -20.08
CA ARG A 187 7.13 -0.71 -21.18
C ARG A 187 6.55 -1.17 -22.51
N GLU A 188 6.60 -2.47 -22.81
CA GLU A 188 6.04 -3.04 -24.04
C GLU A 188 4.55 -2.71 -24.18
N ILE A 189 3.80 -2.80 -23.09
CA ILE A 189 2.36 -2.53 -23.06
C ILE A 189 2.04 -1.06 -23.18
N ILE A 190 2.75 -0.21 -22.41
CA ILE A 190 2.59 1.24 -22.51
C ILE A 190 2.87 1.68 -23.95
N ASN A 191 3.96 1.20 -24.56
CA ASN A 191 4.30 1.53 -25.95
C ASN A 191 3.25 1.05 -26.95
N LYS A 192 2.72 -0.17 -26.77
CA LYS A 192 1.67 -0.73 -27.64
C LYS A 192 0.40 0.12 -27.57
N ARG A 193 -0.03 0.47 -26.35
CA ARG A 193 -1.22 1.30 -26.11
C ARG A 193 -1.04 2.74 -26.59
N GLU A 194 0.12 3.34 -26.37
CA GLU A 194 0.43 4.68 -26.86
C GLU A 194 0.42 4.75 -28.40
N LYS A 195 0.93 3.72 -29.09
CA LYS A 195 0.83 3.61 -30.55
C LYS A 195 -0.61 3.50 -31.03
N ALA A 196 -1.41 2.64 -30.39
CA ALA A 196 -2.84 2.50 -30.70
C ALA A 196 -3.59 3.83 -30.50
N MET A 197 -3.33 4.54 -29.41
CA MET A 197 -3.89 5.88 -29.15
C MET A 197 -3.55 6.88 -30.23
N ARG A 198 -2.27 6.95 -30.64
CA ARG A 198 -1.82 7.84 -31.72
C ARG A 198 -2.42 7.49 -33.08
N ALA A 199 -2.75 6.22 -33.30
CA ALA A 199 -3.46 5.75 -34.49
C ALA A 199 -4.97 6.05 -34.46
N GLY A 200 -5.49 6.62 -33.37
CA GLY A 200 -6.92 6.92 -33.20
C GLY A 200 -7.77 5.68 -32.87
N GLU A 201 -7.14 4.58 -32.44
CA GLU A 201 -7.85 3.38 -32.02
C GLU A 201 -8.55 3.61 -30.68
N ALA A 202 -9.72 2.97 -30.50
CA ALA A 202 -10.44 3.00 -29.25
C ALA A 202 -9.57 2.38 -28.14
N THR A 203 -9.27 3.16 -27.12
CA THR A 203 -8.54 2.69 -25.95
C THR A 203 -9.48 2.23 -24.86
N GLU A 204 -9.14 1.11 -24.24
CA GLU A 204 -9.87 0.56 -23.11
C GLU A 204 -9.92 1.57 -21.95
N ASP A 205 -11.05 1.61 -21.23
CA ASP A 205 -11.28 2.49 -20.08
C ASP A 205 -10.81 1.86 -18.75
N ASP A 206 -9.72 1.09 -18.80
CA ASP A 206 -9.07 0.54 -17.61
C ASP A 206 -8.11 1.57 -16.96
N LEU A 207 -7.56 1.26 -15.78
CA LEU A 207 -6.70 2.17 -15.00
C LEU A 207 -5.52 2.70 -15.83
N LEU A 208 -4.86 1.84 -16.61
CA LEU A 208 -3.72 2.23 -17.44
C LEU A 208 -4.17 3.03 -18.66
N GLY A 209 -5.29 2.65 -19.29
CA GLY A 209 -5.89 3.38 -20.40
C GLY A 209 -6.29 4.79 -19.99
N ILE A 210 -6.93 4.95 -18.84
CA ILE A 210 -7.30 6.27 -18.28
C ILE A 210 -6.06 7.09 -17.94
N LEU A 211 -5.05 6.48 -17.32
CA LEU A 211 -3.79 7.16 -17.01
C LEU A 211 -3.08 7.65 -18.28
N LEU A 212 -3.00 6.82 -19.31
CA LEU A 212 -2.38 7.20 -20.59
C LEU A 212 -3.19 8.28 -21.31
N LYS A 213 -4.53 8.20 -21.30
CA LYS A 213 -5.43 9.25 -21.83
C LYS A 213 -5.20 10.57 -21.11
N SER A 214 -5.25 10.57 -19.77
CA SER A 214 -5.06 11.78 -18.97
C SER A 214 -3.68 12.37 -19.19
N ASN A 215 -2.64 11.54 -19.27
CA ASN A 215 -1.27 11.99 -19.54
C ASN A 215 -1.14 12.61 -20.94
N PHE A 216 -1.77 12.00 -21.94
CA PHE A 216 -1.76 12.49 -23.32
C PHE A 216 -2.51 13.82 -23.45
N SER A 217 -3.68 13.96 -22.80
CA SER A 217 -4.42 15.21 -22.74
C SER A 217 -3.61 16.34 -22.08
N GLU A 218 -2.95 16.07 -20.94
CA GLU A 218 -2.13 17.08 -20.26
C GLU A 218 -0.98 17.59 -21.16
N ILE A 219 -0.34 16.69 -21.92
CA ILE A 219 0.72 17.06 -22.89
C ILE A 219 0.14 17.88 -24.06
N GLN A 220 -1.05 17.54 -24.56
CA GLN A 220 -1.68 18.30 -25.66
C GLN A 220 -2.12 19.70 -25.25
N GLU A 221 -2.70 19.86 -24.05
CA GLU A 221 -3.24 21.15 -23.58
C GLU A 221 -2.15 22.18 -23.25
N HIS A 222 -0.96 21.72 -22.86
CA HIS A 222 0.15 22.58 -22.44
C HIS A 222 1.33 22.65 -23.42
N GLY A 223 1.24 21.97 -24.57
CA GLY A 223 2.25 21.98 -25.64
C GLY A 223 3.46 21.07 -25.36
N ASP A 224 4.52 21.24 -26.16
CA ASP A 224 5.74 20.40 -26.14
C ASP A 224 6.65 20.60 -24.91
N ASP A 225 6.14 21.19 -23.83
CA ASP A 225 6.88 21.30 -22.59
C ASP A 225 7.03 19.92 -21.95
N LYS A 226 8.27 19.41 -22.01
CA LYS A 226 8.64 18.06 -21.55
C LYS A 226 8.39 17.82 -20.07
N ASP A 227 8.11 18.86 -19.28
CA ASP A 227 7.85 18.73 -17.84
C ASP A 227 6.36 18.71 -17.47
N VAL A 228 5.45 18.79 -18.44
CA VAL A 228 4.01 18.84 -18.14
C VAL A 228 3.38 17.44 -18.00
N GLY A 229 3.85 16.47 -18.78
CA GLY A 229 3.42 15.07 -18.68
C GLY A 229 4.29 14.19 -17.77
N MET A 230 3.86 12.95 -17.59
CA MET A 230 4.66 11.82 -17.09
C MET A 230 5.38 11.13 -18.24
N SER A 231 6.66 10.82 -18.05
CA SER A 231 7.43 9.94 -18.93
C SER A 231 6.96 8.49 -18.84
N ILE A 232 7.32 7.67 -19.83
CA ILE A 232 7.04 6.23 -19.82
C ILE A 232 7.68 5.57 -18.58
N GLU A 233 8.92 5.94 -18.24
CA GLU A 233 9.59 5.47 -17.04
C GLU A 233 8.82 5.81 -15.77
N GLU A 234 8.24 7.00 -15.69
CA GLU A 234 7.39 7.39 -14.58
C GLU A 234 6.12 6.55 -14.55
N GLY A 235 5.40 6.42 -15.67
CA GLY A 235 4.21 5.57 -15.76
C GLY A 235 4.45 4.10 -15.37
N ILE A 236 5.61 3.53 -15.69
CA ILE A 236 6.00 2.18 -15.26
C ILE A 236 6.11 2.10 -13.73
N GLU A 237 6.75 3.08 -13.11
CA GLU A 237 6.92 3.11 -11.66
C GLU A 237 5.59 3.38 -10.93
N GLU A 238 4.71 4.20 -11.51
CA GLU A 238 3.32 4.38 -11.06
C GLU A 238 2.56 3.05 -11.02
N CYS A 239 2.59 2.30 -12.12
CA CYS A 239 1.94 0.99 -12.22
C CYS A 239 2.45 -0.02 -11.18
N LYS A 240 3.75 -0.05 -10.92
CA LYS A 240 4.34 -0.91 -9.87
C LYS A 240 3.81 -0.55 -8.49
N VAL A 241 3.67 0.74 -8.19
CA VAL A 241 3.15 1.22 -6.90
C VAL A 241 1.67 0.85 -6.75
N PHE A 242 0.83 1.06 -7.77
CA PHE A 242 -0.57 0.65 -7.71
C PHE A 242 -0.73 -0.84 -7.44
N TYR A 243 0.08 -1.65 -8.11
CA TYR A 243 0.04 -3.09 -7.93
C TYR A 243 0.38 -3.46 -6.48
N LEU A 244 1.52 -2.98 -5.97
CA LEU A 244 1.97 -3.31 -4.61
C LEU A 244 1.02 -2.77 -3.53
N ALA A 245 0.64 -1.49 -3.63
CA ALA A 245 -0.23 -0.85 -2.66
C ALA A 245 -1.65 -1.45 -2.66
N GLY A 246 -2.17 -1.80 -3.83
CA GLY A 246 -3.52 -2.38 -3.99
C GLY A 246 -3.59 -3.86 -3.62
N GLU A 247 -2.56 -4.65 -3.91
CA GLU A 247 -2.56 -6.09 -3.62
C GLU A 247 -2.35 -6.36 -2.11
N ASP A 248 -1.20 -5.94 -1.57
CA ASP A 248 -0.75 -6.38 -0.25
C ASP A 248 -1.70 -5.91 0.86
N THR A 249 -2.16 -4.66 0.78
CA THR A 249 -3.05 -4.11 1.81
C THR A 249 -4.45 -4.74 1.79
N THR A 250 -4.98 -5.00 0.58
CA THR A 250 -6.35 -5.52 0.41
C THR A 250 -6.46 -6.96 0.90
N LYS A 251 -5.49 -7.82 0.57
CA LYS A 251 -5.52 -9.22 1.04
C LYS A 251 -5.41 -9.33 2.56
N ASP A 252 -4.60 -8.47 3.19
CA ASP A 252 -4.44 -8.46 4.64
C ASP A 252 -5.74 -8.03 5.33
N LEU A 253 -6.41 -7.00 4.80
CA LEU A 253 -7.72 -6.57 5.28
C LEU A 253 -8.76 -7.71 5.17
N ILE A 254 -8.85 -8.36 4.02
CA ILE A 254 -9.81 -9.46 3.82
C ILE A 254 -9.48 -10.64 4.74
N ASN A 255 -8.20 -10.99 4.89
CA ASN A 255 -7.76 -12.07 5.76
C ASN A 255 -8.19 -11.83 7.22
N TRP A 256 -7.88 -10.65 7.77
CA TRP A 256 -8.31 -10.30 9.14
C TRP A 256 -9.82 -10.20 9.29
N THR A 257 -10.52 -9.76 8.24
CA THR A 257 -11.99 -9.75 8.22
C THR A 257 -12.55 -11.17 8.33
N LEU A 258 -12.04 -12.13 7.56
CA LEU A 258 -12.47 -13.54 7.62
C LEU A 258 -12.17 -14.16 8.98
N VAL A 259 -10.99 -13.90 9.56
CA VAL A 259 -10.62 -14.37 10.90
C VAL A 259 -11.59 -13.82 11.96
N LEU A 260 -11.88 -12.52 11.92
CA LEU A 260 -12.79 -11.89 12.89
C LEU A 260 -14.23 -12.36 12.72
N LEU A 261 -14.73 -12.50 11.50
CA LEU A 261 -16.07 -13.05 11.25
C LEU A 261 -16.20 -14.52 11.65
N GLY A 262 -15.13 -15.32 11.48
CA GLY A 262 -15.06 -16.69 11.98
C GLY A 262 -15.22 -16.75 13.50
N LYS A 263 -14.64 -15.79 14.23
CA LYS A 263 -14.74 -15.68 15.70
C LYS A 263 -16.04 -15.02 16.18
N HIS A 264 -16.62 -14.11 15.39
CA HIS A 264 -17.77 -13.29 15.75
C HIS A 264 -18.98 -13.60 14.85
N GLN A 265 -19.55 -14.79 15.06
CA GLN A 265 -20.64 -15.35 14.26
C GLN A 265 -21.91 -14.48 14.19
N ASP A 266 -22.19 -13.70 15.23
CA ASP A 266 -23.32 -12.76 15.23
C ASP A 266 -23.14 -11.67 14.16
N TRP A 267 -21.92 -11.15 14.00
CA TRP A 267 -21.60 -10.17 12.97
C TRP A 267 -21.56 -10.78 11.57
N GLN A 268 -21.08 -12.01 11.45
CA GLN A 268 -21.15 -12.74 10.18
C GLN A 268 -22.61 -12.91 9.73
N ARG A 269 -23.52 -13.25 10.65
CA ARG A 269 -24.95 -13.38 10.35
C ARG A 269 -25.56 -12.05 9.93
N ARG A 270 -25.32 -10.97 10.67
CA ARG A 270 -25.81 -9.61 10.32
C ARG A 270 -25.32 -9.17 8.94
N ALA A 271 -24.04 -9.38 8.63
CA ALA A 271 -23.48 -9.06 7.32
C ALA A 271 -24.15 -9.87 6.20
N ARG A 272 -24.36 -11.18 6.42
CA ARG A 272 -25.06 -12.04 5.46
C ARG A 272 -26.50 -11.59 5.24
N GLU A 273 -27.24 -11.28 6.31
CA GLU A 273 -28.61 -10.79 6.23
C GLU A 273 -28.70 -9.47 5.46
N GLU A 274 -27.80 -8.52 5.72
CA GLU A 274 -27.72 -7.26 4.98
C GLU A 274 -27.48 -7.48 3.47
N VAL A 275 -26.49 -8.30 3.12
CA VAL A 275 -26.15 -8.62 1.73
C VAL A 275 -27.33 -9.29 1.02
N VAL A 276 -27.97 -10.29 1.65
CA VAL A 276 -29.14 -10.99 1.09
C VAL A 276 -30.32 -10.03 0.94
N GLN A 277 -30.56 -9.14 1.89
CA GLN A 277 -31.66 -8.17 1.82
C GLN A 277 -31.49 -7.19 0.66
N ILE A 278 -30.26 -6.70 0.45
CA ILE A 278 -29.96 -5.68 -0.56
C ILE A 278 -29.91 -6.29 -1.97
N PHE A 279 -29.24 -7.42 -2.15
CA PHE A 279 -28.98 -7.99 -3.47
C PHE A 279 -29.90 -9.15 -3.84
N LYS A 280 -30.51 -9.84 -2.88
CA LYS A 280 -31.29 -11.05 -3.10
C LYS A 280 -30.48 -12.09 -3.88
N ASN A 281 -30.88 -12.38 -5.12
CA ASN A 281 -30.19 -13.30 -6.03
C ASN A 281 -29.41 -12.56 -7.13
N ASN A 282 -29.32 -11.24 -7.07
CA ASN A 282 -28.59 -10.44 -8.06
C ASN A 282 -27.11 -10.31 -7.68
N LYS A 283 -26.25 -10.10 -8.69
CA LYS A 283 -24.85 -9.74 -8.46
C LYS A 283 -24.75 -8.35 -7.81
N PRO A 284 -23.81 -8.15 -6.87
CA PRO A 284 -23.57 -6.83 -6.29
C PRO A 284 -23.28 -5.74 -7.34
N ASP A 285 -24.06 -4.67 -7.31
CA ASP A 285 -23.86 -3.47 -8.11
C ASP A 285 -23.33 -2.31 -7.25
N TYR A 286 -22.78 -1.28 -7.89
CA TYR A 286 -22.20 -0.14 -7.16
C TYR A 286 -23.22 0.56 -6.24
N ALA A 287 -24.46 0.72 -6.69
CA ALA A 287 -25.51 1.37 -5.90
C ALA A 287 -25.88 0.54 -4.66
N GLY A 288 -25.93 -0.78 -4.77
CA GLY A 288 -26.17 -1.67 -3.64
C GLY A 288 -24.98 -1.74 -2.68
N LEU A 289 -23.74 -1.75 -3.17
CA LEU A 289 -22.54 -1.77 -2.32
C LEU A 289 -22.51 -0.56 -1.36
N ASN A 290 -22.87 0.64 -1.84
CA ASN A 290 -22.96 1.85 -1.00
C ASN A 290 -24.04 1.81 0.09
N ARG A 291 -24.86 0.74 0.14
CA ARG A 291 -25.90 0.56 1.17
C ARG A 291 -25.51 -0.46 2.25
N LEU A 292 -24.34 -1.10 2.13
CA LEU A 292 -23.85 -2.14 3.04
C LEU A 292 -23.27 -1.56 4.35
N LYS A 293 -24.13 -0.96 5.18
CA LYS A 293 -23.72 -0.29 6.42
C LYS A 293 -23.07 -1.24 7.44
N ILE A 294 -23.58 -2.46 7.57
CA ILE A 294 -23.05 -3.46 8.50
C ILE A 294 -21.67 -3.92 8.03
N VAL A 295 -21.51 -4.22 6.74
CA VAL A 295 -20.21 -4.59 6.17
C VAL A 295 -19.21 -3.45 6.33
N ASP A 296 -19.60 -2.21 6.07
CA ASP A 296 -18.74 -1.03 6.27
C ASP A 296 -18.25 -0.91 7.72
N MET A 297 -19.16 -1.04 8.70
CA MET A 297 -18.80 -1.01 10.12
C MET A 297 -17.79 -2.12 10.48
N ILE A 298 -17.99 -3.32 9.94
CA ILE A 298 -17.07 -4.45 10.14
C ILE A 298 -15.69 -4.11 9.58
N LEU A 299 -15.63 -3.66 8.32
CA LEU A 299 -14.36 -3.34 7.65
C LEU A 299 -13.61 -2.22 8.38
N TYR A 300 -14.31 -1.17 8.84
CA TYR A 300 -13.67 -0.11 9.62
C TYR A 300 -13.11 -0.59 10.96
N GLU A 301 -13.83 -1.46 11.67
CA GLU A 301 -13.33 -2.01 12.94
C GLU A 301 -12.17 -2.98 12.73
N VAL A 302 -12.17 -3.73 11.62
CA VAL A 302 -11.01 -4.55 11.22
C VAL A 302 -9.81 -3.66 10.92
N LEU A 303 -9.97 -2.59 10.12
CA LEU A 303 -8.90 -1.62 9.83
C LEU A 303 -8.38 -0.93 11.09
N ARG A 304 -9.23 -0.74 12.10
CA ARG A 304 -8.79 -0.19 13.39
C ARG A 304 -7.90 -1.17 14.15
N LEU A 305 -8.34 -2.41 14.31
CA LEU A 305 -7.63 -3.43 15.09
C LEU A 305 -6.40 -4.00 14.37
N TYR A 306 -6.49 -4.18 13.07
CA TYR A 306 -5.48 -4.84 12.23
C TYR A 306 -5.22 -4.02 10.95
N PRO A 307 -4.73 -2.77 11.07
CA PRO A 307 -4.42 -1.95 9.89
C PRO A 307 -3.27 -2.56 9.10
N PRO A 308 -3.40 -2.76 7.77
CA PRO A 308 -2.28 -3.19 6.94
C PRO A 308 -1.09 -2.22 6.97
N ALA A 309 -1.38 -0.91 7.03
CA ALA A 309 -0.37 0.14 7.20
C ALA A 309 -0.29 0.60 8.67
N ILE A 310 0.75 0.20 9.39
CA ILE A 310 0.89 0.45 10.84
C ILE A 310 1.45 1.83 11.21
N PHE A 311 2.12 2.52 10.27
CA PHE A 311 2.56 3.91 10.40
C PHE A 311 2.66 4.58 9.02
N THR A 312 2.70 5.92 9.01
CA THR A 312 3.06 6.70 7.82
C THR A 312 4.13 7.73 8.17
N THR A 313 4.99 8.08 7.22
CA THR A 313 6.09 9.04 7.43
C THR A 313 5.90 10.31 6.61
N ARG A 314 6.40 11.44 7.12
CA ARG A 314 6.45 12.74 6.42
C ARG A 314 7.82 13.37 6.63
N GLU A 315 8.39 13.95 5.58
CA GLU A 315 9.57 14.80 5.71
C GLU A 315 9.13 16.26 5.90
N ILE A 316 9.73 16.94 6.87
CA ILE A 316 9.60 18.37 7.05
C ILE A 316 10.43 19.06 5.95
N THR A 317 9.77 19.75 5.01
CA THR A 317 10.45 20.41 3.88
C THR A 317 10.84 21.86 4.17
N LYS A 318 10.19 22.50 5.13
CA LYS A 318 10.44 23.86 5.60
C LYS A 318 10.30 23.91 7.12
N GLU A 319 10.95 24.86 7.79
CA GLU A 319 10.81 25.02 9.23
C GLU A 319 9.32 25.09 9.62
N THR A 320 8.90 24.17 10.48
CA THR A 320 7.49 23.94 10.79
C THR A 320 7.30 23.90 12.30
N LYS A 321 6.39 24.73 12.81
CA LYS A 321 6.02 24.73 14.23
C LYS A 321 4.92 23.69 14.48
N LEU A 322 5.15 22.77 15.40
CA LEU A 322 4.19 21.76 15.85
C LEU A 322 3.99 21.91 17.36
N GLY A 323 2.87 22.49 17.76
CA GLY A 323 2.67 22.93 19.15
C GLY A 323 3.72 23.95 19.55
N ASP A 324 4.46 23.67 20.61
CA ASP A 324 5.56 24.54 21.08
C ASP A 324 6.93 24.16 20.51
N ILE A 325 7.00 23.13 19.67
CA ILE A 325 8.26 22.62 19.09
C ILE A 325 8.47 23.20 17.69
N SER A 326 9.65 23.74 17.40
CA SER A 326 10.06 24.07 16.03
C SER A 326 10.84 22.91 15.41
N LEU A 327 10.39 22.45 14.25
CA LEU A 327 10.97 21.34 13.51
C LEU A 327 11.73 21.88 12.29
N PRO A 328 13.06 21.67 12.20
CA PRO A 328 13.82 22.10 11.04
C PRO A 328 13.55 21.20 9.82
N PRO A 329 13.85 21.70 8.60
CA PRO A 329 13.83 20.89 7.39
C PRO A 329 14.69 19.62 7.48
N GLY A 330 14.23 18.53 6.87
CA GLY A 330 14.87 17.22 6.85
C GLY A 330 14.49 16.28 8.01
N VAL A 331 13.71 16.77 8.99
CA VAL A 331 13.17 15.91 10.06
C VAL A 331 12.09 14.99 9.49
N GLN A 332 12.16 13.71 9.83
CA GLN A 332 11.13 12.72 9.51
C GLN A 332 10.16 12.58 10.68
N LEU A 333 8.87 12.81 10.42
CA LEU A 333 7.78 12.58 11.35
C LEU A 333 7.10 11.26 11.01
N ALA A 334 7.02 10.35 11.97
CA ALA A 334 6.24 9.12 11.86
C ALA A 334 4.93 9.27 12.65
N VAL A 335 3.80 9.03 11.98
CA VAL A 335 2.49 8.95 12.62
C VAL A 335 2.17 7.47 12.89
N PRO A 336 2.16 7.04 14.16
CA PRO A 336 1.97 5.63 14.50
C PRO A 336 0.49 5.24 14.50
N ILE A 337 -0.03 4.90 13.32
CA ILE A 337 -1.45 4.54 13.09
C ILE A 337 -1.91 3.46 14.07
N LEU A 338 -1.14 2.36 14.20
CA LEU A 338 -1.52 1.24 15.07
C LEU A 338 -1.70 1.67 16.53
N PHE A 339 -0.78 2.51 17.04
CA PHE A 339 -0.86 2.96 18.44
C PHE A 339 -2.02 3.92 18.65
N VAL A 340 -2.27 4.85 17.72
CA VAL A 340 -3.43 5.74 17.79
C VAL A 340 -4.74 4.95 17.76
N HIS A 341 -4.83 3.90 16.93
CA HIS A 341 -6.00 3.01 16.86
C HIS A 341 -6.21 2.15 18.11
N HIS A 342 -5.18 2.00 18.94
CA HIS A 342 -5.17 1.20 20.18
C HIS A 342 -5.08 2.05 21.45
N ASP A 343 -5.18 3.36 21.32
CA ASP A 343 -5.13 4.30 22.43
C ASP A 343 -6.45 4.29 23.21
N LYS A 344 -6.38 3.99 24.52
CA LYS A 344 -7.53 3.95 25.42
C LYS A 344 -8.14 5.32 25.69
N GLU A 345 -7.35 6.39 25.62
CA GLU A 345 -7.85 7.74 25.80
C GLU A 345 -8.79 8.12 24.64
N ILE A 346 -8.43 7.70 23.42
CA ILE A 346 -9.19 7.96 22.20
C ILE A 346 -10.38 6.99 22.04
N TRP A 347 -10.15 5.69 22.28
CA TRP A 347 -11.12 4.63 21.95
C TRP A 347 -11.85 4.00 23.15
N GLY A 348 -11.45 4.35 24.37
CA GLY A 348 -12.01 3.82 25.61
C GLY A 348 -11.42 2.49 26.07
N ASP A 349 -11.87 1.97 27.21
CA ASP A 349 -11.33 0.75 27.83
C ASP A 349 -11.58 -0.52 27.01
N ASP A 350 -12.60 -0.51 26.16
CA ASP A 350 -12.94 -1.61 25.25
C ASP A 350 -12.17 -1.54 23.91
N VAL A 351 -11.10 -0.75 23.81
CA VAL A 351 -10.31 -0.55 22.58
C VAL A 351 -9.79 -1.85 21.95
N HIS A 352 -9.53 -2.89 22.72
CA HIS A 352 -9.06 -4.18 22.19
C HIS A 352 -10.19 -5.15 21.83
N LYS A 353 -11.46 -4.76 22.02
CA LYS A 353 -12.62 -5.57 21.65
C LYS A 353 -13.03 -5.24 20.21
N PHE A 354 -13.40 -6.27 19.45
CA PHE A 354 -14.06 -6.12 18.17
C PHE A 354 -15.49 -5.62 18.37
N LYS A 355 -15.73 -4.34 18.11
CA LYS A 355 -17.02 -3.67 18.30
C LYS A 355 -17.37 -2.78 17.09
N PRO A 356 -17.83 -3.39 15.98
CA PRO A 356 -18.21 -2.63 14.79
C PRO A 356 -19.26 -1.54 15.03
N GLU A 357 -20.12 -1.65 16.04
CA GLU A 357 -21.12 -0.61 16.34
C GLU A 357 -20.51 0.78 16.63
N ARG A 358 -19.20 0.88 16.92
CA ARG A 358 -18.50 2.16 17.01
C ARG A 358 -18.70 3.04 15.78
N PHE A 359 -18.78 2.44 14.60
CA PHE A 359 -18.90 3.14 13.33
C PHE A 359 -20.36 3.37 12.90
N SER A 360 -21.35 3.08 13.76
CA SER A 360 -22.78 3.20 13.43
C SER A 360 -23.23 4.64 13.12
N GLU A 361 -22.58 5.64 13.73
CA GLU A 361 -22.82 7.06 13.44
C GLU A 361 -21.77 7.67 12.49
N GLY A 362 -20.99 6.82 11.81
CA GLY A 362 -19.93 7.21 10.88
C GLY A 362 -18.55 7.38 11.54
N VAL A 363 -17.52 7.51 10.69
CA VAL A 363 -16.11 7.53 11.11
C VAL A 363 -15.77 8.69 12.05
N SER A 364 -16.37 9.86 11.85
CA SER A 364 -16.09 11.07 12.65
C SER A 364 -16.55 10.94 14.11
N LYS A 365 -17.51 10.06 14.40
CA LYS A 365 -18.06 9.86 15.75
C LYS A 365 -17.62 8.54 16.39
N ALA A 366 -16.73 7.79 15.74
CA ALA A 366 -16.33 6.46 16.19
C ALA A 366 -15.38 6.47 17.41
N SER A 367 -14.76 7.62 17.69
CA SER A 367 -13.82 7.84 18.80
C SER A 367 -14.22 9.06 19.63
N LYS A 368 -13.58 9.26 20.80
CA LYS A 368 -13.92 10.34 21.74
C LYS A 368 -13.40 11.74 21.36
N ASN A 369 -12.92 11.93 20.13
CA ASN A 369 -12.26 13.16 19.68
C ASN A 369 -13.21 14.22 19.12
#